data_AF-A0A8J9Y8Y2-F1
#
_entry.id   AF-A0A8J9Y8Y2-F1
#
_cell.length_a   1.000
_cell.length_b   1.000
_cell.length_c   1.000
_cell.angle_alpha   90.00
_cell.angle_beta   90.00
_cell.angle_gamma   90.00
#
_symmetry.space_group_name_H-M   'P 1'
#
loop_
_entity.id
_entity.type
_entity.pdbx_description
1 polymer ?
#
loop_
_entity_poly.entity_id
_entity_poly.type
_entity_poly.pdbx_seq_one_letter_code
_entity_poly.pdbx_strand_id
1 'polypeptide(L)'
;MCIVVRLYDPETHKISSLLWELRPLFEKNDFDAANQGATGEAIYKSIIRSFQDENVPTENIIGFASAQFEHTFNDLNDPFMKLYFIFLQWVLPKFVNLNEYFQKSGVLITELDRKMRATYQELLLCYMERNYVVTNDINAIDPTKEEHFLRPESMYFGVQLMTEIANQDIQSRQDLISDFQKRARDFLITGCCQIRNRYDFSNVLLQKLSILSPKNAVSRAQRTMEPTLLPMMLKVPCIMKGKTNEQKQAIDDEWRLLPETVLPEDLFLDIDKMSPDEFWSKILHLSEPQFRNLAKFVLEVLSLPHANADSERIFSAVNLIKTKQRNRLLTSTINATLLAKQYISRKHSNCTTFKPTPEIITKIKKPSDYEKNATEDILLDDVVDLMGGESE
;
A
#
# COMPACT_ATOMS: atom_id res chain seq x y z
N MET A 1 -22.50 -3.07 -32.46
CA MET A 1 -21.49 -2.09 -32.92
C MET A 1 -22.15 -0.73 -33.05
N CYS A 2 -21.53 0.29 -32.47
CA CYS A 2 -22.00 1.68 -32.58
C CYS A 2 -21.20 2.37 -33.69
N ILE A 3 -21.88 2.85 -34.73
CA ILE A 3 -21.27 3.62 -35.81
C ILE A 3 -21.50 5.09 -35.50
N VAL A 4 -20.43 5.87 -35.39
CA VAL A 4 -20.48 7.32 -35.15
C VAL A 4 -19.81 8.00 -36.33
N VAL A 5 -20.52 8.93 -36.96
CA VAL A 5 -19.98 9.74 -38.05
C VAL A 5 -19.64 11.13 -37.53
N ARG A 6 -18.61 11.74 -38.11
CA ARG A 6 -18.19 13.09 -37.77
C ARG A 6 -18.38 13.98 -38.99
N LEU A 7 -19.31 14.91 -38.89
CA LEU A 7 -19.74 15.76 -40.00
C LEU A 7 -19.92 17.20 -39.55
N TYR A 8 -19.90 18.13 -40.50
CA TYR A 8 -20.27 19.52 -40.23
C TYR A 8 -21.77 19.60 -40.01
N ASP A 9 -22.17 19.99 -38.81
CA ASP A 9 -23.55 20.18 -38.43
C ASP A 9 -23.97 21.64 -38.74
N PRO A 10 -24.90 21.86 -39.68
CA PRO A 10 -25.36 23.19 -40.04
C PRO A 10 -26.09 23.92 -38.92
N GLU A 11 -26.72 23.20 -37.98
CA GLU A 11 -27.50 23.80 -36.90
C GLU A 11 -26.59 24.36 -35.81
N THR A 12 -25.53 23.62 -35.49
CA THR A 12 -24.55 24.03 -34.47
C THR A 12 -23.35 24.78 -35.05
N HIS A 13 -23.27 24.90 -36.38
CA HIS A 13 -22.16 25.51 -37.12
C HIS A 13 -20.78 24.95 -36.74
N LYS A 14 -20.72 23.65 -36.38
CA LYS A 14 -19.51 22.99 -35.89
C LYS A 14 -19.42 21.58 -36.44
N ILE A 15 -18.20 21.04 -36.46
CA ILE A 15 -18.02 19.61 -36.71
C ILE A 15 -18.42 18.85 -35.45
N SER A 16 -19.45 18.02 -35.59
CA SER A 16 -20.06 17.26 -34.50
C SER A 16 -19.96 15.77 -34.78
N SER A 17 -19.85 14.98 -33.72
CA SER A 17 -19.91 13.52 -33.80
C SER A 17 -21.32 13.07 -33.47
N LEU A 18 -21.99 12.41 -34.41
CA LEU A 18 -23.36 11.97 -34.28
C LEU A 18 -23.43 10.45 -34.41
N LEU A 19 -24.30 9.84 -33.61
CA LEU A 19 -24.64 8.44 -33.78
C LEU A 19 -25.26 8.27 -35.18
N TRP A 20 -24.67 7.37 -35.97
CA TRP A 20 -25.19 7.00 -37.28
C TRP A 20 -26.15 5.82 -37.15
N GLU A 21 -25.66 4.70 -36.61
CA GLU A 21 -26.43 3.47 -36.50
C GLU A 21 -25.90 2.61 -35.34
N LEU A 22 -26.79 1.87 -34.69
CA LEU A 22 -26.42 0.76 -33.83
C LEU A 22 -26.69 -0.56 -34.56
N ARG A 23 -25.63 -1.19 -35.06
CA ARG A 23 -25.73 -2.41 -35.87
C ARG A 23 -25.29 -3.65 -35.10
N PRO A 24 -26.06 -4.75 -35.06
CA PRO A 24 -25.59 -6.01 -34.50
C PRO A 24 -24.42 -6.54 -35.32
N LEU A 25 -23.31 -6.91 -34.67
CA LEU A 25 -22.12 -7.42 -35.36
C LEU A 25 -22.22 -8.92 -35.66
N PHE A 26 -23.09 -9.62 -34.93
CA PHE A 26 -23.32 -11.06 -35.03
C PHE A 26 -24.81 -11.32 -35.23
N GLU A 27 -25.14 -12.30 -36.06
CA GLU A 27 -26.52 -12.75 -36.23
C GLU A 27 -26.96 -13.57 -35.01
N LYS A 28 -28.22 -13.41 -34.58
CA LYS A 28 -28.73 -13.99 -33.33
C LYS A 28 -28.67 -15.54 -33.26
N ASN A 29 -28.46 -16.22 -34.39
CA ASN A 29 -28.50 -17.67 -34.51
C ASN A 29 -27.23 -18.27 -35.15
N ASP A 30 -26.18 -17.48 -35.38
CA ASP A 30 -24.92 -17.97 -35.96
C ASP A 30 -23.81 -17.95 -34.90
N PHE A 31 -23.74 -19.06 -34.14
CA PHE A 31 -22.79 -19.24 -33.06
C PHE A 31 -21.35 -19.43 -33.55
N ASP A 32 -21.16 -19.93 -34.77
CA ASP A 32 -19.84 -20.15 -35.35
C ASP A 32 -19.20 -18.82 -35.79
N ALA A 33 -19.98 -17.92 -36.39
CA ALA A 33 -19.52 -16.56 -36.69
C ALA A 33 -19.25 -15.73 -35.42
N ALA A 34 -20.03 -15.94 -34.36
CA ALA A 34 -19.78 -15.30 -33.06
C ALA A 34 -18.46 -15.78 -32.41
N ASN A 35 -18.12 -17.07 -32.56
CA ASN A 35 -16.87 -17.63 -32.06
C ASN A 35 -15.62 -17.13 -32.81
N GLN A 36 -15.74 -16.72 -34.07
CA GLN A 36 -14.64 -16.09 -34.82
C GLN A 36 -14.34 -14.65 -34.36
N GLY A 37 -15.23 -14.04 -33.58
CA GLY A 37 -15.03 -12.73 -32.97
C GLY A 37 -15.22 -11.53 -33.92
N ALA A 38 -15.09 -10.32 -33.36
CA ALA A 38 -15.26 -9.07 -34.09
C ALA A 38 -13.98 -8.68 -34.86
N THR A 39 -13.69 -9.40 -35.93
CA THR A 39 -12.47 -9.19 -36.74
C THR A 39 -12.46 -7.80 -37.37
N GLY A 40 -11.27 -7.24 -37.62
CA GLY A 40 -11.14 -5.95 -38.31
C GLY A 40 -11.83 -5.94 -39.67
N GLU A 41 -11.77 -7.06 -40.39
CA GLU A 41 -12.44 -7.26 -41.68
C GLU A 41 -13.97 -7.31 -41.54
N ALA A 42 -14.50 -8.00 -40.52
CA ALA A 42 -15.94 -8.06 -40.26
C ALA A 42 -16.51 -6.69 -39.88
N ILE A 43 -15.78 -5.94 -39.04
CA ILE A 43 -16.12 -4.56 -38.68
C ILE A 43 -16.11 -3.68 -39.93
N TYR A 44 -15.06 -3.75 -40.75
CA TYR A 44 -14.96 -3.00 -41.99
C TYR A 44 -16.14 -3.29 -42.93
N LYS A 45 -16.40 -4.57 -43.24
CA LYS A 45 -17.52 -4.97 -44.11
C LYS A 45 -18.87 -4.50 -43.56
N SER A 46 -19.07 -4.55 -42.25
CA SER A 46 -20.31 -4.11 -41.61
C SER A 46 -20.53 -2.59 -41.72
N ILE A 47 -19.47 -1.79 -41.54
CA ILE A 47 -19.50 -0.33 -41.74
C ILE A 47 -19.75 0.02 -43.21
N ILE A 48 -19.03 -0.62 -44.14
CA ILE A 48 -19.20 -0.38 -45.58
C ILE A 48 -20.63 -0.70 -46.02
N ARG A 49 -21.21 -1.81 -45.55
CA ARG A 49 -22.63 -2.13 -45.83
C ARG A 49 -23.56 -1.05 -45.27
N SER A 50 -23.36 -0.59 -44.04
CA SER A 50 -24.18 0.47 -43.44
C SER A 50 -24.16 1.76 -44.27
N PHE A 51 -23.00 2.12 -44.82
CA PHE A 51 -22.86 3.26 -45.72
C PHE A 51 -23.50 3.02 -47.10
N GLN A 52 -23.37 1.82 -47.65
CA GLN A 52 -24.01 1.45 -48.91
C GLN A 52 -25.54 1.42 -48.82
N ASP A 53 -26.10 0.94 -47.72
CA ASP A 53 -27.55 0.88 -47.47
C ASP A 53 -28.18 2.30 -47.54
N GLU A 54 -27.41 3.32 -47.16
CA GLU A 54 -27.81 4.74 -47.20
C GLU A 54 -27.20 5.51 -48.39
N ASN A 55 -26.69 4.82 -49.41
CA ASN A 55 -26.08 5.38 -50.63
C ASN A 55 -24.93 6.37 -50.37
N VAL A 56 -24.17 6.19 -49.30
CA VAL A 56 -22.97 6.99 -49.01
C VAL A 56 -21.82 6.52 -49.92
N PRO A 57 -21.19 7.42 -50.70
CA PRO A 57 -20.10 7.05 -51.61
C PRO A 57 -18.87 6.54 -50.84
N THR A 58 -18.44 5.30 -51.14
CA THR A 58 -17.30 4.67 -50.46
C THR A 58 -15.96 5.04 -51.08
N GLU A 59 -15.92 5.63 -52.29
CA GLU A 59 -14.66 6.04 -52.94
C GLU A 59 -13.87 7.11 -52.16
N ASN A 60 -14.54 7.84 -51.27
CA ASN A 60 -13.92 8.91 -50.46
C ASN A 60 -13.36 8.40 -49.12
N ILE A 61 -13.38 7.08 -48.87
CA ILE A 61 -12.82 6.50 -47.65
C ILE A 61 -11.30 6.43 -47.78
N ILE A 62 -10.60 7.25 -46.97
CA ILE A 62 -9.14 7.41 -47.04
C ILE A 62 -8.41 6.29 -46.28
N GLY A 63 -9.06 5.63 -45.31
CA GLY A 63 -8.47 4.52 -44.58
C GLY A 63 -9.38 3.95 -43.49
N PHE A 64 -9.08 2.72 -43.10
CA PHE A 64 -9.71 2.03 -41.99
C PHE A 64 -8.64 1.52 -41.02
N ALA A 65 -8.83 1.74 -39.73
CA ALA A 65 -7.95 1.25 -38.68
C ALA A 65 -8.79 0.56 -37.61
N SER A 66 -8.45 -0.69 -37.31
CA SER A 66 -9.02 -1.46 -36.20
C SER A 66 -7.89 -1.94 -35.29
N ALA A 67 -8.00 -1.70 -33.99
CA ALA A 67 -7.08 -2.26 -33.00
C ALA A 67 -7.49 -3.72 -32.71
N GLN A 68 -6.55 -4.66 -32.84
CA GLN A 68 -6.76 -6.11 -32.82
C GLN A 68 -7.22 -6.65 -31.46
N PHE A 69 -8.44 -7.21 -31.42
CA PHE A 69 -8.89 -8.13 -30.36
C PHE A 69 -8.46 -9.59 -30.63
N GLU A 70 -8.15 -9.97 -31.87
CA GLU A 70 -7.81 -11.36 -32.26
C GLU A 70 -6.50 -11.86 -31.66
N HIS A 71 -5.47 -11.02 -31.59
CA HIS A 71 -4.19 -11.40 -30.97
C HIS A 71 -4.40 -11.73 -29.49
N THR A 72 -5.17 -10.91 -28.77
CA THR A 72 -5.50 -11.16 -27.36
C THR A 72 -6.31 -12.45 -27.17
N PHE A 73 -7.21 -12.79 -28.10
CA PHE A 73 -7.96 -14.05 -28.03
C PHE A 73 -7.06 -15.27 -28.20
N ASN A 74 -6.14 -15.26 -29.17
CA ASN A 74 -5.19 -16.35 -29.37
C ASN A 74 -4.19 -16.47 -28.21
N ASP A 75 -3.71 -15.35 -27.68
CA ASP A 75 -2.82 -15.33 -26.52
C ASP A 75 -3.51 -15.90 -25.27
N LEU A 76 -4.79 -15.58 -25.04
CA LEU A 76 -5.57 -16.13 -23.93
C LEU A 76 -5.83 -17.64 -24.04
N ASN A 77 -5.75 -18.20 -25.25
CA ASN A 77 -5.84 -19.64 -25.49
C ASN A 77 -4.47 -20.35 -25.42
N ASP A 78 -3.35 -19.64 -25.25
CA ASP A 78 -2.04 -20.28 -25.06
C ASP A 78 -1.94 -20.90 -23.65
N PRO A 79 -1.67 -22.22 -23.54
CA PRO A 79 -1.43 -22.87 -22.26
C PRO A 79 -0.33 -22.23 -21.41
N PHE A 80 0.67 -21.57 -22.01
CA PHE A 80 1.72 -20.86 -21.25
C PHE A 80 1.23 -19.53 -20.67
N MET A 81 0.29 -18.84 -21.31
CA MET A 81 -0.35 -17.66 -20.70
C MET A 81 -1.13 -18.04 -19.43
N LYS A 82 -1.80 -19.20 -19.43
CA LYS A 82 -2.40 -19.77 -18.23
C LYS A 82 -1.36 -19.99 -17.11
N LEU A 83 -0.16 -20.49 -17.43
CA LEU A 83 0.92 -20.63 -16.44
C LEU A 83 1.33 -19.29 -15.81
N TYR A 84 1.45 -18.22 -16.61
CA TYR A 84 1.74 -16.89 -16.06
C TYR A 84 0.64 -16.39 -15.11
N PHE A 85 -0.63 -16.58 -15.45
CA PHE A 85 -1.72 -16.19 -14.56
C PHE A 85 -1.73 -16.99 -13.25
N ILE A 86 -1.48 -18.30 -13.31
CA ILE A 86 -1.38 -19.14 -12.11
C ILE A 86 -0.18 -18.72 -11.26
N PHE A 87 0.97 -18.42 -11.89
CA PHE A 87 2.14 -17.90 -11.18
C PHE A 87 1.84 -16.56 -10.50
N LEU A 88 1.22 -15.61 -11.20
CA LEU A 88 0.82 -14.32 -10.64
C LEU A 88 -0.19 -14.49 -9.50
N GLN A 89 -1.19 -15.35 -9.67
CA GLN A 89 -2.15 -15.67 -8.62
C GLN A 89 -1.48 -16.22 -7.35
N TRP A 90 -0.40 -16.99 -7.50
CA TRP A 90 0.34 -17.55 -6.37
C TRP A 90 1.33 -16.55 -5.73
N VAL A 91 2.07 -15.78 -6.54
CA VAL A 91 3.15 -14.92 -6.04
C VAL A 91 2.64 -13.56 -5.55
N LEU A 92 1.64 -12.96 -6.20
CA LEU A 92 1.15 -11.63 -5.86
C LEU A 92 0.64 -11.52 -4.41
N PRO A 93 -0.08 -12.51 -3.85
CA PRO A 93 -0.47 -12.48 -2.44
C PRO A 93 0.70 -12.28 -1.46
N LYS A 94 1.92 -12.70 -1.80
CA LYS A 94 3.10 -12.49 -0.94
C LYS A 94 3.43 -11.00 -0.78
N PHE A 95 3.23 -10.21 -1.83
CA PHE A 95 3.43 -8.76 -1.83
C PHE A 95 2.19 -8.03 -1.32
N VAL A 96 1.01 -8.42 -1.81
CA VAL A 96 -0.27 -7.77 -1.46
C VAL A 96 -0.54 -7.91 0.04
N ASN A 97 -0.40 -9.10 0.62
CA ASN A 97 -0.65 -9.30 2.05
C ASN A 97 0.35 -8.54 2.93
N LEU A 98 1.61 -8.44 2.49
CA LEU A 98 2.63 -7.64 3.19
C LEU A 98 2.26 -6.16 3.17
N ASN A 99 1.86 -5.65 2.00
CA ASN A 99 1.45 -4.27 1.83
C ASN A 99 0.16 -3.96 2.62
N GLU A 100 -0.87 -4.80 2.50
CA GLU A 100 -2.11 -4.69 3.28
C GLU A 100 -1.85 -4.71 4.79
N TYR A 101 -0.91 -5.53 5.25
CA TYR A 101 -0.52 -5.56 6.66
C TYR A 101 0.01 -4.20 7.12
N PHE A 102 0.91 -3.58 6.36
CA PHE A 102 1.46 -2.25 6.68
C PHE A 102 0.50 -1.10 6.38
N GLN A 103 -0.54 -1.33 5.58
CA GLN A 103 -1.61 -0.36 5.37
C GLN A 103 -2.64 -0.31 6.51
N LYS A 104 -2.55 -1.19 7.52
CA LYS A 104 -3.42 -1.16 8.70
C LYS A 104 -3.21 0.11 9.53
N SER A 105 -4.25 0.54 10.24
CA SER A 105 -4.15 1.60 11.25
C SER A 105 -3.61 1.00 12.55
N GLY A 106 -2.49 1.53 13.06
CA GLY A 106 -1.91 1.11 14.33
C GLY A 106 -0.38 1.17 14.33
N VAL A 107 0.23 0.87 15.48
CA VAL A 107 1.69 0.79 15.62
C VAL A 107 2.20 -0.55 15.07
N LEU A 108 2.87 -0.48 13.91
CA LEU A 108 3.40 -1.67 13.21
C LEU A 108 4.93 -1.74 13.20
N ILE A 109 5.60 -0.70 13.72
CA ILE A 109 7.05 -0.57 13.68
C ILE A 109 7.78 -1.71 14.40
N THR A 110 7.16 -2.31 15.42
CA THR A 110 7.73 -3.45 16.18
C THR A 110 7.75 -4.77 15.39
N GLU A 111 6.91 -4.89 14.36
CA GLU A 111 6.76 -6.08 13.52
C GLU A 111 7.40 -5.90 12.13
N LEU A 112 7.75 -4.66 11.77
CA LEU A 112 8.24 -4.28 10.45
C LEU A 112 9.41 -5.13 9.99
N ASP A 113 10.49 -5.16 10.77
CA ASP A 113 11.71 -5.88 10.41
C ASP A 113 11.48 -7.39 10.26
N ARG A 114 10.76 -8.00 11.21
CA ARG A 114 10.43 -9.43 11.18
C ARG A 114 9.66 -9.80 9.91
N LYS A 115 8.63 -9.02 9.56
CA LYS A 115 7.77 -9.28 8.39
C LYS A 115 8.53 -9.06 7.08
N MET A 116 9.31 -7.98 6.97
CA MET A 116 10.13 -7.71 5.79
C MET A 116 11.15 -8.83 5.56
N ARG A 117 11.85 -9.28 6.62
CA ARG A 117 12.82 -10.39 6.53
C ARG A 117 12.16 -11.68 6.11
N ALA A 118 11.03 -12.02 6.74
CA ALA A 118 10.31 -13.25 6.43
C ALA A 118 9.85 -13.29 4.96
N THR A 119 9.23 -12.22 4.45
CA THR A 119 8.79 -12.15 3.04
C THR A 119 9.96 -12.18 2.07
N TYR A 120 11.03 -11.43 2.36
CA TYR A 120 12.23 -11.43 1.50
C TYR A 120 12.88 -12.82 1.45
N GLN A 121 13.05 -13.48 2.60
CA GLN A 121 13.59 -14.84 2.68
C GLN A 121 12.69 -15.85 1.96
N GLU A 122 11.37 -15.75 2.12
CA GLU A 122 10.41 -16.61 1.42
C GLU A 122 10.55 -16.51 -0.11
N LEU A 123 10.70 -15.30 -0.65
CA LEU A 123 10.88 -15.07 -2.08
C LEU A 123 12.22 -15.63 -2.58
N LEU A 124 13.31 -15.41 -1.84
CA LEU A 124 14.63 -15.95 -2.18
C LEU A 124 14.62 -17.48 -2.25
N LEU A 125 13.98 -18.14 -1.27
CA LEU A 125 13.89 -19.60 -1.20
C LEU A 125 13.10 -20.24 -2.34
N CYS A 126 12.40 -19.45 -3.17
CA CYS A 126 11.72 -19.94 -4.36
C CYS A 126 12.69 -20.24 -5.51
N TYR A 127 13.84 -19.56 -5.57
CA TYR A 127 14.77 -19.65 -6.70
C TYR A 127 16.26 -19.72 -6.33
N MET A 128 16.62 -19.54 -5.06
CA MET A 128 18.00 -19.64 -4.56
C MET A 128 18.18 -20.84 -3.62
N GLU A 129 19.42 -21.31 -3.51
CA GLU A 129 19.80 -22.40 -2.63
C GLU A 129 19.47 -22.10 -1.16
N ARG A 130 18.80 -23.04 -0.49
CA ARG A 130 18.41 -22.90 0.92
C ARG A 130 19.60 -22.66 1.83
N ASN A 131 20.71 -23.35 1.62
CA ASN A 131 21.90 -23.20 2.47
C ASN A 131 22.40 -21.77 2.40
N TYR A 132 22.62 -21.23 1.20
CA TYR A 132 23.05 -19.85 1.00
C TYR A 132 22.10 -18.84 1.68
N VAL A 133 20.78 -19.02 1.53
CA VAL A 133 19.80 -18.09 2.09
C VAL A 133 19.69 -18.15 3.61
N VAL A 134 19.87 -19.32 4.23
CA VAL A 134 19.67 -19.51 5.67
C VAL A 134 20.95 -19.27 6.48
N THR A 135 22.13 -19.56 5.91
CA THR A 135 23.40 -19.40 6.64
C THR A 135 23.95 -17.99 6.62
N ASN A 136 23.59 -17.19 5.62
CA ASN A 136 24.11 -15.85 5.44
C ASN A 136 23.21 -14.83 6.13
N ASP A 137 23.80 -13.74 6.60
CA ASP A 137 23.03 -12.58 7.02
C ASP A 137 22.21 -12.09 5.82
N ILE A 138 20.90 -11.91 6.03
CA ILE A 138 19.95 -11.46 5.01
C ILE A 138 20.38 -10.14 4.35
N ASN A 139 21.12 -9.30 5.07
CA ASN A 139 21.69 -8.03 4.59
C ASN A 139 22.71 -8.26 3.47
N ALA A 140 23.43 -9.37 3.54
CA ALA A 140 24.54 -9.72 2.66
C ALA A 140 24.11 -10.59 1.46
N ILE A 141 22.85 -11.03 1.43
CA ILE A 141 22.33 -11.85 0.32
C ILE A 141 22.11 -10.97 -0.90
N ASP A 142 22.80 -11.30 -1.99
CA ASP A 142 22.56 -10.71 -3.30
C ASP A 142 21.53 -11.53 -4.08
N PRO A 143 20.30 -11.01 -4.31
CA PRO A 143 19.24 -11.74 -5.00
C PRO A 143 19.56 -12.00 -6.47
N THR A 144 20.59 -11.36 -7.04
CA THR A 144 20.99 -11.48 -8.45
C THR A 144 22.14 -12.48 -8.65
N LYS A 145 22.65 -13.09 -7.58
CA LYS A 145 23.86 -13.91 -7.64
C LYS A 145 23.57 -15.29 -8.25
N GLU A 146 23.87 -15.42 -9.55
CA GLU A 146 23.53 -16.62 -10.33
C GLU A 146 24.16 -17.91 -9.81
N GLU A 147 25.33 -17.84 -9.17
CA GLU A 147 26.05 -19.01 -8.62
C GLU A 147 25.25 -19.78 -7.55
N HIS A 148 24.25 -19.15 -6.94
CA HIS A 148 23.38 -19.75 -5.94
C HIS A 148 21.95 -19.96 -6.45
N PHE A 149 21.71 -19.82 -7.75
CA PHE A 149 20.38 -20.09 -8.31
C PHE A 149 20.13 -21.59 -8.37
N LEU A 150 18.91 -21.96 -8.00
CA LEU A 150 18.41 -23.31 -8.23
C LEU A 150 18.33 -23.57 -9.73
N ARG A 151 18.52 -24.84 -10.10
CA ARG A 151 18.19 -25.31 -11.45
C ARG A 151 16.70 -25.12 -11.71
N PRO A 152 16.28 -24.88 -12.97
CA PRO A 152 14.88 -24.57 -13.27
C PRO A 152 13.88 -25.60 -12.72
N GLU A 153 14.23 -26.88 -12.75
CA GLU A 153 13.40 -27.99 -12.27
C GLU A 153 13.29 -28.07 -10.74
N SER A 154 14.22 -27.42 -10.02
CA SER A 154 14.27 -27.37 -8.56
C SER A 154 13.64 -26.11 -7.97
N MET A 155 13.25 -25.14 -8.80
CA MET A 155 12.56 -23.93 -8.35
C MET A 155 11.14 -24.24 -7.87
N TYR A 156 10.63 -23.40 -6.98
CA TYR A 156 9.28 -23.56 -6.42
C TYR A 156 8.38 -22.38 -6.76
N PHE A 157 7.24 -22.67 -7.37
CA PHE A 157 6.28 -21.67 -7.85
C PHE A 157 4.83 -21.97 -7.43
N GLY A 158 4.65 -22.76 -6.36
CA GLY A 158 3.34 -23.16 -5.86
C GLY A 158 2.80 -24.45 -6.46
N VAL A 159 1.99 -25.17 -5.68
CA VAL A 159 1.49 -26.51 -6.03
C VAL A 159 0.71 -26.51 -7.34
N GLN A 160 -0.24 -25.57 -7.50
CA GLN A 160 -1.09 -25.50 -8.69
C GLN A 160 -0.27 -25.34 -9.97
N LEU A 161 0.75 -24.49 -9.96
CA LEU A 161 1.60 -24.29 -11.12
C LEU A 161 2.44 -25.53 -11.44
N MET A 162 3.03 -26.15 -10.42
CA MET A 162 3.83 -27.36 -10.60
C MET A 162 2.98 -28.52 -11.15
N THR A 163 1.71 -28.63 -10.74
CA THR A 163 0.76 -29.58 -11.31
C THR A 163 0.45 -29.27 -12.77
N GLU A 164 0.20 -28.00 -13.12
CA GLU A 164 -0.10 -27.60 -14.49
C GLU A 164 1.10 -27.80 -15.43
N ILE A 165 2.32 -27.54 -14.95
CA ILE A 165 3.56 -27.81 -15.69
C ILE A 165 3.71 -29.30 -16.00
N ALA A 166 3.23 -30.20 -15.13
CA ALA A 166 3.32 -31.64 -15.34
C ALA A 166 2.34 -32.19 -16.40
N ASN A 167 1.42 -31.38 -16.91
CA ASN A 167 0.51 -31.78 -17.99
C ASN A 167 1.28 -32.08 -19.29
N GLN A 168 0.87 -33.13 -20.00
CA GLN A 168 1.57 -33.59 -21.22
C GLN A 168 1.65 -32.51 -22.31
N ASP A 169 0.60 -31.70 -22.48
CA ASP A 169 0.56 -30.62 -23.47
C ASP A 169 1.61 -29.52 -23.19
N ILE A 170 1.95 -29.31 -21.91
CA ILE A 170 3.01 -28.39 -21.49
C ILE A 170 4.38 -29.06 -21.63
N GLN A 171 4.54 -30.27 -21.11
CA GLN A 171 5.78 -31.06 -21.15
C GLN A 171 6.28 -31.31 -22.58
N SER A 172 5.40 -31.31 -23.58
CA SER A 172 5.77 -31.43 -24.98
C SER A 172 6.61 -30.24 -25.51
N ARG A 173 6.62 -29.09 -24.81
CA ARG A 173 7.28 -27.83 -25.21
C ARG A 173 8.30 -27.37 -24.17
N GLN A 174 9.39 -28.13 -24.02
CA GLN A 174 10.38 -27.93 -22.96
C GLN A 174 11.14 -26.59 -23.04
N ASP A 175 11.35 -26.06 -24.24
CA ASP A 175 11.94 -24.74 -24.50
C ASP A 175 11.11 -23.62 -23.85
N LEU A 176 9.79 -23.66 -24.04
CA LEU A 176 8.87 -22.68 -23.47
C LEU A 176 8.76 -22.81 -21.95
N ILE A 177 8.93 -24.01 -21.38
CA ILE A 177 9.00 -24.20 -19.92
C ILE A 177 10.23 -23.51 -19.35
N SER A 178 11.40 -23.70 -19.96
CA SER A 178 12.63 -23.05 -19.52
C SER A 178 12.51 -21.52 -19.58
N ASP A 179 11.97 -21.00 -20.67
CA ASP A 179 11.73 -19.56 -20.84
C ASP A 179 10.74 -19.01 -19.81
N PHE A 180 9.65 -19.74 -19.55
CA PHE A 180 8.67 -19.39 -18.52
C PHE A 180 9.33 -19.34 -17.13
N GLN A 181 10.05 -20.39 -16.76
CA GLN A 181 10.72 -20.50 -15.45
C GLN A 181 11.77 -19.40 -15.27
N LYS A 182 12.53 -19.08 -16.32
CA LYS A 182 13.47 -17.95 -16.31
C LYS A 182 12.75 -16.63 -16.05
N ARG A 183 11.64 -16.34 -16.75
CA ARG A 183 10.86 -15.11 -16.55
C ARG A 183 10.21 -15.05 -15.17
N ALA A 184 9.72 -16.16 -14.65
CA ALA A 184 9.18 -16.25 -13.28
C ALA A 184 10.27 -15.97 -12.23
N ARG A 185 11.49 -16.49 -12.44
CA ARG A 185 12.65 -16.16 -11.61
C ARG A 185 13.02 -14.68 -11.71
N ASP A 186 13.08 -14.12 -12.92
CA ASP A 186 13.40 -12.70 -13.13
C ASP A 186 12.38 -11.77 -12.44
N PHE A 187 11.10 -12.17 -12.42
CA PHE A 187 10.08 -11.49 -11.63
C PHE A 187 10.39 -11.52 -10.13
N LEU A 188 10.75 -12.69 -9.57
CA LEU A 188 11.12 -12.84 -8.16
C LEU A 188 12.38 -12.03 -7.81
N ILE A 189 13.42 -12.10 -8.65
CA ILE A 189 14.65 -11.30 -8.51
C ILE A 189 14.29 -9.82 -8.47
N THR A 190 13.49 -9.35 -9.42
CA THR A 190 13.04 -7.96 -9.46
C THR A 190 12.30 -7.59 -8.18
N GLY A 191 11.37 -8.43 -7.71
CA GLY A 191 10.68 -8.23 -6.44
C GLY A 191 11.64 -8.11 -5.24
N CYS A 192 12.61 -9.01 -5.13
CA CYS A 192 13.66 -8.99 -4.11
C CYS A 192 14.51 -7.70 -4.17
N CYS A 193 14.96 -7.29 -5.36
CA CYS A 193 15.68 -6.04 -5.56
C CYS A 193 14.84 -4.81 -5.14
N GLN A 194 13.55 -4.79 -5.51
CA GLN A 194 12.64 -3.71 -5.16
C GLN A 194 12.37 -3.64 -3.64
N ILE A 195 12.36 -4.78 -2.94
CA ILE A 195 12.29 -4.82 -1.47
C ILE A 195 13.57 -4.21 -0.87
N ARG A 196 14.77 -4.64 -1.30
CA ARG A 196 16.05 -4.10 -0.80
C ARG A 196 16.20 -2.60 -1.05
N ASN A 197 15.69 -2.11 -2.18
CA ASN A 197 15.73 -0.68 -2.50
C ASN A 197 14.87 0.18 -1.57
N ARG A 198 13.83 -0.40 -0.95
CA ARG A 198 12.88 0.31 -0.09
C ARG A 198 13.08 0.04 1.40
N TYR A 199 13.68 -1.09 1.75
CA TYR A 199 13.88 -1.50 3.13
C TYR A 199 15.35 -1.79 3.41
N ASP A 200 15.90 -1.05 4.37
CA ASP A 200 17.26 -1.24 4.85
C ASP A 200 17.31 -2.33 5.92
N PHE A 201 17.65 -3.55 5.51
CA PHE A 201 17.81 -4.66 6.44
C PHE A 201 19.00 -4.45 7.42
N SER A 202 19.94 -3.56 7.13
CA SER A 202 21.07 -3.25 8.04
C SER A 202 20.67 -2.31 9.20
N ASN A 203 19.43 -1.81 9.20
CA ASN A 203 18.95 -0.89 10.22
C ASN A 203 18.79 -1.57 11.59
N VAL A 204 19.80 -1.38 12.43
CA VAL A 204 19.87 -1.95 13.79
C VAL A 204 18.74 -1.49 14.70
N LEU A 205 18.21 -0.27 14.52
CA LEU A 205 17.09 0.22 15.32
C LEU A 205 15.84 -0.62 15.04
N LEU A 206 15.46 -0.77 13.77
CA LEU A 206 14.26 -1.52 13.37
C LEU A 206 14.32 -2.99 13.83
N GLN A 207 15.50 -3.61 13.76
CA GLN A 207 15.72 -4.97 14.27
C GLN A 207 15.42 -5.09 15.76
N LYS A 208 15.80 -4.08 16.56
CA LYS A 208 15.65 -4.08 18.01
C LYS A 208 14.26 -3.65 18.50
N LEU A 209 13.44 -3.00 17.70
CA LEU A 209 12.12 -2.49 18.14
C LEU A 209 11.13 -3.60 18.53
N SER A 210 11.34 -4.83 18.05
CA SER A 210 10.50 -5.98 18.41
C SER A 210 10.47 -6.26 19.92
N ILE A 211 11.50 -5.85 20.68
CA ILE A 211 11.55 -6.01 22.14
C ILE A 211 10.49 -5.17 22.87
N LEU A 212 9.97 -4.13 22.21
CA LEU A 212 8.94 -3.24 22.74
C LEU A 212 7.53 -3.79 22.53
N SER A 213 7.37 -4.93 21.86
CA SER A 213 6.07 -5.61 21.80
C SER A 213 5.67 -6.12 23.19
N PRO A 214 4.36 -6.20 23.52
CA PRO A 214 3.89 -6.50 24.88
C PRO A 214 4.52 -7.77 25.48
N LYS A 215 4.52 -8.87 24.71
CA LYS A 215 5.11 -10.16 25.12
C LYS A 215 6.60 -10.05 25.43
N ASN A 216 7.34 -9.34 24.59
CA ASN A 216 8.78 -9.26 24.70
C ASN A 216 9.18 -8.30 25.83
N ALA A 217 8.43 -7.23 26.06
CA ALA A 217 8.70 -6.24 27.10
C ALA A 217 8.70 -6.85 28.51
N VAL A 218 7.75 -7.75 28.78
CA VAL A 218 7.61 -8.44 30.08
C VAL A 218 8.35 -9.79 30.16
N SER A 219 9.05 -10.19 29.10
CA SER A 219 9.73 -11.49 29.05
C SER A 219 11.08 -11.45 29.76
N ARG A 220 11.25 -12.30 30.76
CA ARG A 220 12.55 -12.52 31.43
C ARG A 220 13.60 -13.12 30.50
N ALA A 221 13.20 -13.99 29.58
CA ALA A 221 14.12 -14.55 28.60
C ALA A 221 14.64 -13.45 27.63
N GLN A 222 13.73 -12.58 27.17
CA GLN A 222 14.12 -11.44 26.34
C GLN A 222 15.01 -10.47 27.09
N ARG A 223 14.72 -10.25 28.38
CA ARG A 223 15.51 -9.41 29.29
C ARG A 223 16.98 -9.83 29.36
N THR A 224 17.24 -11.13 29.42
CA THR A 224 18.60 -11.68 29.44
C THR A 224 19.36 -11.36 28.16
N MET A 225 18.67 -11.34 27.01
CA MET A 225 19.28 -11.03 25.71
C MET A 225 19.49 -9.53 25.51
N GLU A 226 18.54 -8.70 25.96
CA GLU A 226 18.57 -7.24 25.81
C GLU A 226 18.35 -6.54 27.17
N PRO A 227 19.37 -6.55 28.05
CA PRO A 227 19.26 -6.08 29.44
C PRO A 227 19.23 -4.56 29.58
N THR A 228 19.46 -3.81 28.50
CA THR A 228 19.55 -2.34 28.49
C THR A 228 18.96 -1.77 27.21
N LEU A 229 18.31 -0.61 27.32
CA LEU A 229 17.84 0.19 26.17
C LEU A 229 18.88 1.20 25.70
N LEU A 230 20.05 1.31 26.34
CA LEU A 230 21.06 2.31 25.99
C LEU A 230 21.44 2.28 24.49
N PRO A 231 21.68 1.12 23.82
CA PRO A 231 21.95 1.10 22.39
C PRO A 231 20.81 1.66 21.54
N MET A 232 19.55 1.44 21.95
CA MET A 232 18.37 1.99 21.29
C MET A 232 18.29 3.50 21.48
N MET A 233 18.46 3.98 22.72
CA MET A 233 18.46 5.41 23.05
C MET A 233 19.48 6.19 22.21
N LEU A 234 20.69 5.64 22.03
CA LEU A 234 21.73 6.25 21.20
C LEU A 234 21.37 6.32 19.70
N LYS A 235 20.42 5.50 19.25
CA LYS A 235 19.93 5.48 17.85
C LYS A 235 18.67 6.33 17.64
N VAL A 236 18.11 6.93 18.68
CA VAL A 236 16.96 7.86 18.59
C VAL A 236 17.29 9.24 19.16
N PRO A 237 18.28 9.96 18.58
CA PRO A 237 18.74 11.23 19.12
C PRO A 237 17.64 12.30 19.14
N CYS A 238 16.65 12.24 18.26
CA CYS A 238 15.50 13.15 18.28
C CYS A 238 14.69 13.07 19.58
N ILE A 239 14.63 11.90 20.22
CA ILE A 239 13.94 11.65 21.48
C ILE A 239 14.87 11.90 22.68
N MET A 240 16.16 11.59 22.52
CA MET A 240 17.14 11.66 23.62
C MET A 240 17.88 13.00 23.72
N LYS A 241 17.68 13.91 22.76
CA LYS A 241 18.31 15.23 22.76
C LYS A 241 17.93 15.98 24.03
N GLY A 242 18.95 16.47 24.76
CA GLY A 242 18.76 17.20 26.01
C GLY A 242 18.52 16.33 27.25
N LYS A 243 18.38 14.99 27.12
CA LYS A 243 18.24 14.11 28.28
C LYS A 243 19.58 13.87 28.98
N THR A 244 19.63 14.07 30.30
CA THR A 244 20.80 13.82 31.14
C THR A 244 21.07 12.32 31.31
N ASN A 245 22.24 11.95 31.84
CA ASN A 245 22.55 10.54 32.10
C ASN A 245 21.65 9.97 33.20
N GLU A 246 21.24 10.78 34.16
CA GLU A 246 20.29 10.41 35.22
C GLU A 246 18.91 10.07 34.63
N GLN A 247 18.44 10.85 33.66
CA GLN A 247 17.18 10.57 32.96
C GLN A 247 17.26 9.30 32.10
N LYS A 248 18.39 9.07 31.45
CA LYS A 248 18.63 7.81 30.70
C LYS A 248 18.66 6.61 31.65
N GLN A 249 19.33 6.75 32.80
CA GLN A 249 19.42 5.71 33.82
C GLN A 249 18.04 5.36 34.37
N ALA A 250 17.19 6.37 34.66
CA ALA A 250 15.83 6.13 35.13
C ALA A 250 15.02 5.27 34.13
N ILE A 251 15.10 5.56 32.83
CA ILE A 251 14.45 4.74 31.81
C ILE A 251 15.01 3.31 31.78
N ASP A 252 16.34 3.15 31.89
CA ASP A 252 17.00 1.84 31.83
C ASP A 252 16.75 0.98 33.08
N ASP A 253 16.69 1.59 34.26
CA ASP A 253 16.34 0.92 35.52
C ASP A 253 14.90 0.43 35.50
N GLU A 254 13.96 1.27 35.03
CA GLU A 254 12.56 0.89 34.82
C GLU A 254 12.43 -0.25 33.82
N TRP A 255 13.19 -0.20 32.72
CA TRP A 255 13.25 -1.28 31.73
C TRP A 255 13.64 -2.59 32.42
N ARG A 256 14.74 -2.58 33.18
CA ARG A 256 15.26 -3.75 33.88
C ARG A 256 14.30 -4.33 34.92
N LEU A 257 13.57 -3.47 35.61
CA LEU A 257 12.66 -3.85 36.69
C LEU A 257 11.32 -4.42 36.18
N LEU A 258 10.89 -4.04 34.98
CA LEU A 258 9.57 -4.38 34.44
C LEU A 258 9.21 -5.89 34.51
N PRO A 259 10.07 -6.83 34.07
CA PRO A 259 9.75 -8.27 34.11
C PRO A 259 9.76 -8.90 35.51
N GLU A 260 10.31 -8.20 36.49
CA GLU A 260 10.40 -8.66 37.89
C GLU A 260 9.24 -8.14 38.73
N THR A 261 8.45 -7.22 38.19
CA THR A 261 7.34 -6.60 38.90
C THR A 261 6.05 -7.34 38.67
N VAL A 262 5.26 -7.51 39.74
CA VAL A 262 3.91 -8.06 39.64
C VAL A 262 3.00 -7.01 39.02
N LEU A 263 2.66 -7.20 37.74
CA LEU A 263 1.74 -6.33 37.00
C LEU A 263 0.29 -6.80 37.20
N PRO A 264 -0.70 -5.91 37.02
CA PRO A 264 -2.11 -6.28 37.09
C PRO A 264 -2.50 -7.43 36.15
N GLU A 265 -3.30 -8.39 36.63
CA GLU A 265 -3.70 -9.58 35.86
C GLU A 265 -4.44 -9.25 34.56
N ASP A 266 -5.21 -8.16 34.55
CA ASP A 266 -5.96 -7.68 33.38
C ASP A 266 -5.06 -7.24 32.22
N LEU A 267 -3.78 -6.93 32.50
CA LEU A 267 -2.80 -6.64 31.47
C LEU A 267 -2.42 -7.89 30.65
N PHE A 268 -2.51 -9.08 31.27
CA PHE A 268 -2.09 -10.35 30.67
C PHE A 268 -3.19 -11.07 29.89
N LEU A 269 -4.47 -10.80 30.18
CA LEU A 269 -5.62 -11.49 29.55
C LEU A 269 -5.60 -11.42 28.02
N ASP A 270 -5.17 -10.30 27.46
CA ASP A 270 -5.14 -10.05 26.01
C ASP A 270 -3.76 -9.60 25.51
N ILE A 271 -2.67 -9.93 26.23
CA ILE A 271 -1.31 -9.50 25.87
C ILE A 271 -0.90 -9.92 24.43
N ASP A 272 -1.50 -11.01 23.95
CA ASP A 272 -1.30 -11.56 22.60
C ASP A 272 -1.94 -10.74 21.48
N LYS A 273 -2.99 -9.99 21.81
CA LYS A 273 -3.81 -9.23 20.86
C LYS A 273 -3.65 -7.72 21.04
N MET A 274 -3.14 -7.29 22.19
CA MET A 274 -2.94 -5.90 22.53
C MET A 274 -1.89 -5.26 21.61
N SER A 275 -2.21 -4.08 21.08
CA SER A 275 -1.23 -3.32 20.32
C SER A 275 -0.14 -2.77 21.25
N PRO A 276 1.09 -2.53 20.73
CA PRO A 276 2.17 -1.99 21.55
C PRO A 276 1.80 -0.66 22.25
N ASP A 277 1.14 0.26 21.54
CA ASP A 277 0.73 1.55 22.10
C ASP A 277 -0.33 1.43 23.19
N GLU A 278 -1.33 0.55 23.03
CA GLU A 278 -2.29 0.27 24.10
C GLU A 278 -1.60 -0.28 25.35
N PHE A 279 -0.67 -1.22 25.19
CA PHE A 279 0.09 -1.79 26.28
C PHE A 279 0.91 -0.74 27.03
N TRP A 280 1.73 0.03 26.31
CA TRP A 280 2.57 1.05 26.94
C TRP A 280 1.75 2.22 27.51
N SER A 281 0.57 2.51 26.94
CA SER A 281 -0.39 3.44 27.54
C SER A 281 -0.93 2.91 28.87
N LYS A 282 -1.25 1.61 28.98
CA LYS A 282 -1.64 1.01 30.27
C LYS A 282 -0.51 1.08 31.30
N ILE A 283 0.73 0.77 30.90
CA ILE A 283 1.91 0.89 31.78
C ILE A 283 2.10 2.34 32.26
N LEU A 284 1.89 3.32 31.38
CA LEU A 284 2.00 4.75 31.71
C LEU A 284 1.00 5.19 32.78
N HIS A 285 -0.18 4.60 32.79
CA HIS A 285 -1.32 4.96 33.65
C HIS A 285 -1.55 3.98 34.81
N LEU A 286 -0.56 3.14 35.15
CA LEU A 286 -0.62 2.36 36.37
C LEU A 286 -0.77 3.28 37.59
N SER A 287 -1.50 2.83 38.61
CA SER A 287 -1.74 3.60 39.84
C SER A 287 -0.45 4.06 40.50
N GLU A 288 0.57 3.19 40.47
CA GLU A 288 1.93 3.53 40.88
C GLU A 288 2.75 3.95 39.65
N PRO A 289 3.31 5.17 39.61
CA PRO A 289 3.99 5.73 38.43
C PRO A 289 5.40 5.15 38.19
N GLN A 290 5.66 3.93 38.65
CA GLN A 290 6.98 3.31 38.70
C GLN A 290 7.62 3.06 37.32
N PHE A 291 6.84 3.05 36.23
CA PHE A 291 7.32 2.85 34.86
C PHE A 291 7.05 4.04 33.93
N ARG A 292 6.84 5.22 34.52
CA ARG A 292 6.39 6.40 33.77
C ARG A 292 7.44 6.90 32.79
N ASN A 293 8.74 6.84 33.14
CA ASN A 293 9.80 7.34 32.27
C ASN A 293 9.98 6.41 31.06
N LEU A 294 9.97 5.10 31.32
CA LEU A 294 10.02 4.06 30.31
C LEU A 294 8.83 4.13 29.37
N ALA A 295 7.61 4.15 29.89
CA ALA A 295 6.42 4.15 29.05
C ALA A 295 6.35 5.38 28.14
N LYS A 296 6.69 6.57 28.65
CA LYS A 296 6.81 7.78 27.83
C LYS A 296 7.85 7.62 26.73
N PHE A 297 9.06 7.17 27.07
CA PHE A 297 10.12 6.95 26.10
C PHE A 297 9.69 5.95 25.01
N VAL A 298 9.06 4.85 25.38
CA VAL A 298 8.61 3.85 24.41
C VAL A 298 7.51 4.40 23.52
N LEU A 299 6.52 5.11 24.06
CA LEU A 299 5.47 5.75 23.24
C LEU A 299 6.05 6.79 22.27
N GLU A 300 7.08 7.54 22.67
CA GLU A 300 7.84 8.43 21.77
C GLU A 300 8.51 7.64 20.63
N VAL A 301 9.13 6.50 20.94
CA VAL A 301 9.77 5.62 19.94
C VAL A 301 8.74 4.99 19.00
N LEU A 302 7.59 4.54 19.51
CA LEU A 302 6.52 3.96 18.69
C LEU A 302 5.85 4.99 17.78
N SER A 303 5.98 6.28 18.11
CA SER A 303 5.48 7.40 17.32
C SER A 303 6.43 7.81 16.18
N LEU A 304 7.60 7.18 16.05
CA LEU A 304 8.50 7.45 14.94
C LEU A 304 7.81 7.16 13.60
N PRO A 305 7.99 8.03 12.58
CA PRO A 305 7.42 7.80 11.26
C PRO A 305 7.84 6.43 10.73
N HIS A 306 6.86 5.58 10.45
CA HIS A 306 7.06 4.24 9.90
C HIS A 306 6.11 4.01 8.73
N ALA A 307 6.27 2.87 8.05
CA ALA A 307 5.59 2.50 6.82
C ALA A 307 4.07 2.25 6.96
N ASN A 308 3.39 2.94 7.88
CA ASN A 308 1.94 2.89 7.97
C ASN A 308 1.30 3.74 6.86
N ALA A 309 0.06 3.41 6.50
CA ALA A 309 -0.67 4.14 5.44
C ALA A 309 -1.30 5.46 5.93
N ASP A 310 -0.90 6.01 7.08
CA ASP A 310 -1.54 7.21 7.62
C ASP A 310 -1.34 8.41 6.69
N SER A 311 -0.12 8.57 6.15
CA SER A 311 0.18 9.61 5.16
C SER A 311 -0.59 9.41 3.84
N GLU A 312 -0.65 8.19 3.31
CA GLU A 312 -1.42 7.84 2.11
C GLU A 312 -2.91 8.13 2.28
N ARG A 313 -3.48 7.89 3.47
CA ARG A 313 -4.88 8.24 3.77
C ARG A 313 -5.11 9.76 3.74
N ILE A 314 -4.16 10.56 4.23
CA ILE A 314 -4.22 12.01 4.11
C ILE A 314 -4.12 12.44 2.64
N PHE A 315 -3.20 11.88 1.85
CA PHE A 315 -3.12 12.18 0.41
C PHE A 315 -4.37 11.77 -0.36
N SER A 316 -4.97 10.63 -0.03
CA SER A 316 -6.27 10.20 -0.58
C SER A 316 -7.37 11.21 -0.22
N ALA A 317 -7.41 11.68 1.03
CA ALA A 317 -8.33 12.73 1.43
C ALA A 317 -8.11 14.04 0.67
N VAL A 318 -6.85 14.43 0.40
CA VAL A 318 -6.52 15.58 -0.44
C VAL A 318 -7.06 15.39 -1.86
N ASN A 319 -6.92 14.20 -2.46
CA ASN A 319 -7.47 13.90 -3.78
C ASN A 319 -9.00 13.94 -3.82
N LEU A 320 -9.67 13.56 -2.73
CA LEU A 320 -11.13 13.69 -2.60
C LEU A 320 -11.57 15.15 -2.43
N ILE A 321 -10.76 15.98 -1.75
CA ILE A 321 -11.01 17.42 -1.61
C ILE A 321 -10.78 18.15 -2.95
N LYS A 322 -9.69 17.80 -3.65
CA LYS A 322 -9.31 18.36 -4.95
C LYS A 322 -10.05 17.63 -6.07
N THR A 323 -11.27 18.03 -6.34
CA THR A 323 -12.01 17.51 -7.50
C THR A 323 -11.64 18.26 -8.78
N LYS A 324 -12.00 17.72 -9.96
CA LYS A 324 -11.84 18.42 -11.24
C LYS A 324 -12.55 19.79 -11.25
N GLN A 325 -13.66 19.91 -10.52
CA GLN A 325 -14.42 21.16 -10.38
C GLN A 325 -13.85 22.09 -9.29
N ARG A 326 -13.05 21.57 -8.34
CA ARG A 326 -12.40 22.32 -7.24
C ARG A 326 -10.88 22.13 -7.26
N ASN A 327 -10.26 22.42 -8.41
CA ASN A 327 -8.84 22.13 -8.64
C ASN A 327 -7.87 23.27 -8.26
N ARG A 328 -8.38 24.45 -7.89
CA ARG A 328 -7.60 25.65 -7.51
C ARG A 328 -7.83 26.06 -6.06
N LEU A 329 -7.93 25.09 -5.14
CA LEU A 329 -8.00 25.39 -3.72
C LEU A 329 -6.63 25.82 -3.21
N LEU A 330 -6.60 26.89 -2.42
CA LEU A 330 -5.40 27.30 -1.69
C LEU A 330 -5.03 26.21 -0.67
N THR A 331 -3.73 26.08 -0.39
CA THR A 331 -3.21 25.11 0.59
C THR A 331 -3.86 25.30 1.96
N SER A 332 -4.10 26.55 2.39
CA SER A 332 -4.79 26.87 3.63
C SER A 332 -6.21 26.31 3.67
N THR A 333 -6.95 26.38 2.56
CA THR A 333 -8.31 25.82 2.47
C THR A 333 -8.30 24.28 2.54
N ILE A 334 -7.35 23.64 1.86
CA ILE A 334 -7.19 22.18 1.92
C ILE A 334 -6.84 21.77 3.36
N ASN A 335 -5.88 22.45 3.99
CA ASN A 335 -5.47 22.20 5.36
C ASN A 335 -6.64 22.36 6.35
N ALA A 336 -7.37 23.48 6.29
CA ALA A 336 -8.53 23.73 7.14
C ALA A 336 -9.61 22.64 6.97
N THR A 337 -9.84 22.18 5.74
CA THR A 337 -10.80 21.09 5.46
C THR A 337 -10.35 19.76 6.06
N LEU A 338 -9.05 19.44 5.96
CA LEU A 338 -8.47 18.23 6.56
C LEU A 338 -8.58 18.27 8.10
N LEU A 339 -8.20 19.40 8.71
CA LEU A 339 -8.28 19.59 10.17
C LEU A 339 -9.71 19.51 10.68
N ALA A 340 -10.67 20.14 9.99
CA ALA A 340 -12.09 20.06 10.35
C ALA A 340 -12.60 18.61 10.27
N LYS A 341 -12.26 17.88 9.21
CA LYS A 341 -12.60 16.45 9.08
C LYS A 341 -11.99 15.64 10.22
N GLN A 342 -10.71 15.85 10.54
CA GLN A 342 -10.01 15.16 11.61
C GLN A 342 -10.64 15.41 12.98
N TYR A 343 -10.98 16.67 13.28
CA TYR A 343 -11.66 17.06 14.52
C TYR A 343 -13.00 16.33 14.68
N ILE A 344 -13.85 16.36 13.65
CA ILE A 344 -15.16 15.70 13.65
C ILE A 344 -15.00 14.20 13.84
N SER A 345 -14.09 13.55 13.10
CA SER A 345 -13.86 12.12 13.20
C SER A 345 -13.36 11.69 14.59
N ARG A 346 -12.48 12.47 15.22
CA ARG A 346 -11.91 12.12 16.54
C ARG A 346 -12.87 12.35 17.70
N LYS A 347 -13.62 13.45 17.70
CA LYS A 347 -14.45 13.86 18.85
C LYS A 347 -15.90 13.42 18.75
N HIS A 348 -16.38 13.16 17.53
CA HIS A 348 -17.80 12.91 17.29
C HIS A 348 -18.04 11.71 16.38
N SER A 349 -17.03 10.90 16.04
CA SER A 349 -17.09 9.78 15.08
C SER A 349 -17.34 10.21 13.62
N ASN A 350 -18.40 10.98 13.34
CA ASN A 350 -18.74 11.47 12.01
C ASN A 350 -19.55 12.79 12.05
N CYS A 351 -19.93 13.32 10.89
CA CYS A 351 -20.61 14.61 10.77
C CYS A 351 -22.09 14.59 11.22
N THR A 352 -22.75 13.44 11.27
CA THR A 352 -24.16 13.36 11.71
C THR A 352 -24.30 13.46 13.22
N THR A 353 -23.24 13.08 13.95
CA THR A 353 -23.14 13.14 15.41
C THR A 353 -22.36 14.36 15.91
N PHE A 354 -21.82 15.18 15.00
CA PHE A 354 -21.13 16.41 15.34
C PHE A 354 -22.11 17.45 15.88
N LYS A 355 -21.81 18.00 17.06
CA LYS A 355 -22.52 19.14 17.63
C LYS A 355 -21.51 20.28 17.81
N PRO A 356 -21.66 21.40 17.09
CA PRO A 356 -20.77 22.55 17.24
C PRO A 356 -20.81 23.06 18.68
N THR A 357 -19.64 23.37 19.25
CA THR A 357 -19.59 24.07 20.53
C THR A 357 -20.08 25.52 20.34
N PRO A 358 -20.58 26.18 21.40
CA PRO A 358 -20.94 27.60 21.32
C PRO A 358 -19.81 28.48 20.78
N GLU A 359 -18.56 28.17 21.10
CA GLU A 359 -17.36 28.86 20.58
C GLU A 359 -17.17 28.69 19.07
N ILE A 360 -17.42 27.50 18.52
CA ILE A 360 -17.38 27.28 17.07
C ILE A 360 -18.49 28.09 16.40
N ILE A 361 -19.69 28.13 17.01
CA ILE A 361 -20.83 28.88 16.49
C ILE A 361 -20.53 30.39 16.47
N THR A 362 -19.88 30.94 17.51
CA THR A 362 -19.53 32.37 17.56
C THR A 362 -18.43 32.74 16.57
N LYS A 363 -17.50 31.80 16.26
CA LYS A 363 -16.44 32.00 15.26
C LYS A 363 -16.93 31.86 13.81
N ILE A 364 -18.09 31.26 13.56
CA ILE A 364 -18.73 31.27 12.24
C ILE A 364 -19.27 32.69 11.99
N LYS A 365 -18.41 33.55 11.46
CA LYS A 365 -18.75 34.94 11.13
C LYS A 365 -19.79 34.98 10.00
N LYS A 366 -20.57 36.06 9.97
CA LYS A 366 -21.50 36.32 8.86
C LYS A 366 -20.69 36.61 7.59
N PRO A 367 -21.21 36.29 6.39
CA PRO A 367 -20.51 36.52 5.11
C PRO A 367 -19.96 37.95 4.95
N SER A 368 -20.62 38.95 5.55
CA SER A 368 -20.23 40.36 5.56
C SER A 368 -18.87 40.67 6.22
N ASP A 369 -18.34 39.75 7.02
CA ASP A 369 -17.08 39.96 7.75
C ASP A 369 -15.85 39.44 7.00
N TYR A 370 -16.03 38.67 5.92
CA TYR A 370 -14.94 38.16 5.09
C TYR A 370 -14.39 39.21 4.10
N GLU A 371 -15.18 40.24 3.77
CA GLU A 371 -14.76 41.29 2.85
C GLU A 371 -13.76 42.29 3.47
N LYS A 372 -13.58 42.31 4.80
CA LYS A 372 -12.76 43.31 5.49
C LYS A 372 -11.31 42.90 5.76
N ASN A 373 -10.96 41.61 5.67
CA ASN A 373 -9.65 41.09 6.07
C ASN A 373 -8.94 40.33 4.93
N ALA A 374 -8.97 40.88 3.70
CA ALA A 374 -8.22 40.31 2.57
C ALA A 374 -6.70 40.59 2.62
N THR A 375 -6.21 41.20 3.70
CA THR A 375 -4.79 41.54 3.90
C THR A 375 -4.38 41.26 5.33
N GLU A 376 -4.24 39.99 5.70
CA GLU A 376 -3.35 39.58 6.80
C GLU A 376 -3.19 38.06 6.75
N ASP A 377 -1.97 37.61 6.46
CA ASP A 377 -1.55 36.22 6.58
C ASP A 377 -1.76 35.77 8.03
N ILE A 378 -2.73 34.89 8.27
CA ILE A 378 -2.95 34.29 9.58
C ILE A 378 -1.78 33.33 9.85
N LEU A 379 -0.83 33.83 10.64
CA LEU A 379 0.36 33.15 11.12
C LEU A 379 0.02 31.98 12.05
N LEU A 380 0.97 31.05 12.12
CA LEU A 380 0.98 29.73 12.79
C LEU A 380 0.56 29.67 14.27
N ASP A 381 0.30 30.80 14.93
CA ASP A 381 0.21 30.87 16.39
C ASP A 381 -1.05 30.19 16.95
N ASP A 382 -2.16 30.19 16.21
CA ASP A 382 -3.43 29.56 16.63
C ASP A 382 -3.39 28.01 16.65
N VAL A 383 -2.34 27.39 16.08
CA VAL A 383 -2.18 25.92 16.08
C VAL A 383 -1.48 25.43 17.35
N VAL A 384 -0.67 26.27 18.00
CA VAL A 384 0.12 25.90 19.19
C VAL A 384 -0.79 25.72 20.41
N ASP A 385 -1.80 26.56 20.56
CA ASP A 385 -2.77 26.51 21.67
C ASP A 385 -3.63 25.24 21.67
N LEU A 386 -3.83 24.60 20.52
CA LEU A 386 -4.60 23.35 20.40
C LEU A 386 -3.80 22.09 20.74
N MET A 387 -2.48 22.20 20.94
CA MET A 387 -1.60 21.08 21.30
C MET A 387 -1.16 21.08 22.77
N GLY A 388 -1.66 21.99 23.61
CA GLY A 388 -1.41 21.97 25.05
C GLY A 388 0.03 22.21 25.45
N GLY A 389 0.79 22.97 24.65
CA GLY A 389 2.08 23.50 25.08
C GLY A 389 1.86 24.77 25.88
N GLU A 390 2.21 24.75 27.16
CA GLU A 390 2.44 26.01 27.89
C GLU A 390 3.66 26.70 27.25
N SER A 391 3.45 27.96 26.86
CA SER A 391 4.51 28.86 26.43
C SER A 391 5.37 29.25 27.64
N GLU A 392 6.65 28.88 27.61
CA GLU A 392 7.74 29.66 28.19
C GLU A 392 8.81 29.93 27.14
#